data_AF-A0A432S333-F1
#
_entry.id   AF-A0A432S333-F1
#
_cell.length_a   1.000
_cell.length_b   1.000
_cell.length_c   1.000
_cell.angle_alpha   90.00
_cell.angle_beta   90.00
_cell.angle_gamma   90.00
#
_symmetry.space_group_name_H-M   'P 1'
#
loop_
_entity.id
_entity.type
_entity.pdbx_description
1 polymer ?
#
loop_
_entity_poly.entity_id
_entity_poly.type
_entity_poly.pdbx_seq_one_letter_code
_entity_poly.pdbx_strand_id
1 'polypeptide(L)'
;MNIANILTLVRIFLVPLFIISLGYNKPILALIIFTIAGITDALDGFIARRFKQETTLGKVLDPIADKSLLISSFIFIYNSKLDVKFPYWFVIIAISRDIFILLGSSIIYIIKGYLKVEPNIFGKATTFFQILSIITVLLANITYIPTILIQAIIFVTTAFTLISTFVYLQQGLKQL
;
A
#
# COMPACT_ATOMS: atom_id res chain seq x y z
N MET A 1 -12.15 -22.82 -4.51
CA MET A 1 -12.00 -21.41 -4.09
C MET A 1 -11.55 -21.45 -2.64
N ASN A 2 -10.38 -20.91 -2.31
CA ASN A 2 -9.83 -20.99 -0.94
C ASN A 2 -10.23 -19.78 -0.10
N ILE A 3 -10.16 -19.91 1.22
CA ILE A 3 -10.50 -18.83 2.17
C ILE A 3 -9.67 -17.57 1.88
N ALA A 4 -8.39 -17.73 1.54
CA ALA A 4 -7.52 -16.62 1.14
C ALA A 4 -8.09 -15.83 -0.06
N ASN A 5 -8.50 -16.51 -1.13
CA ASN A 5 -9.04 -15.83 -2.32
C ASN A 5 -10.35 -15.07 -2.02
N ILE A 6 -11.18 -15.57 -1.09
CA ILE A 6 -12.39 -14.87 -0.66
C ILE A 6 -12.01 -13.57 0.05
N LEU A 7 -11.01 -13.60 0.93
CA LEU A 7 -10.50 -12.42 1.62
C LEU A 7 -9.92 -11.39 0.64
N THR A 8 -9.16 -11.82 -0.37
CA THR A 8 -8.65 -10.94 -1.43
C THR A 8 -9.79 -10.28 -2.21
N LEU A 9 -10.83 -11.05 -2.59
CA LEU A 9 -12.01 -10.50 -3.27
C LEU A 9 -12.78 -9.50 -2.41
N VAL A 10 -12.93 -9.78 -1.12
CA VAL A 10 -13.52 -8.84 -0.17
C VAL A 10 -12.69 -7.57 -0.12
N ARG A 11 -11.35 -7.65 -0.05
CA ARG A 11 -10.48 -6.46 -0.08
C ARG A 11 -10.68 -5.63 -1.33
N ILE A 12 -10.71 -6.27 -2.50
CA ILE A 12 -10.96 -5.59 -3.79
C ILE A 12 -12.31 -4.87 -3.76
N PHE A 13 -13.35 -5.46 -3.15
CA PHE A 13 -14.65 -4.83 -2.99
C PHE A 13 -14.66 -3.70 -1.95
N LEU A 14 -13.83 -3.76 -0.91
CA LEU A 14 -13.69 -2.70 0.09
C LEU A 14 -13.03 -1.43 -0.47
N VAL A 15 -12.15 -1.53 -1.48
CA VAL A 15 -11.51 -0.37 -2.11
C VAL A 15 -12.51 0.66 -2.66
N PRO A 16 -13.49 0.31 -3.52
CA PRO A 16 -14.47 1.29 -4.00
C PRO A 16 -15.36 1.82 -2.86
N LEU A 17 -15.71 1.01 -1.85
CA LEU A 17 -16.44 1.50 -0.67
C LEU A 17 -15.63 2.54 0.12
N PHE A 18 -14.33 2.33 0.26
CA PHE A 18 -13.41 3.28 0.86
C PHE A 18 -13.36 4.60 0.06
N ILE A 19 -13.22 4.51 -1.26
CA ILE A 19 -13.23 5.67 -2.15
C ILE A 19 -14.54 6.46 -2.04
N ILE A 20 -15.68 5.76 -2.06
CA ILE A 20 -17.01 6.37 -1.90
C ILE A 20 -17.11 7.08 -0.54
N SER A 21 -16.58 6.48 0.52
CA SER A 21 -16.60 7.07 1.87
C SER A 21 -15.80 8.38 1.94
N LEU A 22 -14.65 8.45 1.26
CA LEU A 22 -13.89 9.68 1.10
C LEU A 22 -14.65 10.73 0.27
N GLY A 23 -15.32 10.31 -0.81
CA GLY A 23 -16.14 11.19 -1.66
C GLY A 23 -17.32 11.84 -0.91
N TYR A 24 -17.94 11.11 0.01
CA TYR A 24 -19.00 11.63 0.90
C TYR A 24 -18.48 12.33 2.16
N ASN A 25 -17.17 12.60 2.26
CA ASN A 25 -16.55 13.24 3.41
C ASN A 25 -16.83 12.52 4.75
N LYS A 26 -16.79 11.19 4.75
CA LYS A 26 -16.99 10.35 5.94
C LYS A 26 -15.67 9.71 6.41
N PRO A 27 -14.79 10.47 7.09
CA PRO A 27 -13.46 9.99 7.48
C PRO A 27 -13.52 8.79 8.44
N ILE A 28 -14.49 8.74 9.34
CA ILE A 28 -14.70 7.59 10.26
C ILE A 28 -14.98 6.30 9.47
N LEU A 29 -15.88 6.37 8.49
CA LEU A 29 -16.24 5.22 7.66
C LEU A 29 -15.05 4.79 6.80
N ALA A 30 -14.32 5.74 6.21
CA ALA A 30 -13.10 5.48 5.47
C ALA A 30 -12.03 4.79 6.33
N LEU A 31 -11.82 5.25 7.56
CA LEU A 31 -10.88 4.64 8.51
C LEU A 31 -11.27 3.20 8.86
N ILE A 32 -12.55 2.95 9.15
CA ILE A 32 -13.05 1.60 9.46
C ILE A 32 -12.82 0.68 8.27
N ILE A 33 -13.22 1.09 7.05
CA ILE A 33 -13.07 0.27 5.84
C ILE A 33 -11.59 -0.01 5.57
N PHE A 34 -10.73 1.01 5.64
CA PHE A 34 -9.29 0.87 5.43
C PHE A 34 -8.67 -0.11 6.44
N THR A 35 -9.05 0.02 7.72
CA THR A 35 -8.56 -0.87 8.78
C THR A 35 -9.00 -2.31 8.56
N ILE A 36 -10.27 -2.53 8.22
CA ILE A 36 -10.78 -3.88 7.91
C ILE A 36 -10.04 -4.45 6.70
N ALA A 37 -9.87 -3.67 5.63
CA ALA A 37 -9.17 -4.10 4.42
C ALA A 37 -7.69 -4.45 4.67
N GLY A 38 -7.00 -3.73 5.56
CA GLY A 38 -5.63 -4.04 5.98
C GLY A 38 -5.55 -5.27 6.89
N ILE A 39 -6.53 -5.47 7.78
CA ILE A 39 -6.59 -6.68 8.62
C ILE A 39 -6.85 -7.92 7.76
N THR A 40 -7.71 -7.84 6.75
CA THR A 40 -7.94 -8.98 5.85
C THR A 40 -6.70 -9.38 5.06
N ASP A 41 -5.75 -8.45 4.80
CA ASP A 41 -4.42 -8.69 4.20
C ASP A 41 -3.43 -9.38 5.13
N ALA A 42 -3.44 -8.99 6.40
CA ALA A 42 -2.63 -9.72 7.37
C ALA A 42 -3.13 -11.17 7.52
N LEU A 43 -4.46 -11.35 7.49
CA LEU A 43 -5.11 -12.64 7.70
C LEU A 43 -4.98 -13.59 6.52
N ASP A 44 -5.21 -13.16 5.28
CA ASP A 44 -5.08 -14.04 4.11
C ASP A 44 -3.62 -14.50 3.92
N GLY A 45 -2.65 -13.62 4.10
CA GLY A 45 -1.22 -13.94 4.06
C GLY A 45 -0.82 -14.90 5.18
N PHE A 46 -1.46 -14.83 6.35
CA PHE A 46 -1.24 -15.79 7.44
C PHE A 46 -1.87 -17.15 7.12
N ILE A 47 -3.13 -17.17 6.65
CA ILE A 47 -3.88 -18.38 6.32
C ILE A 47 -3.21 -19.12 5.15
N ALA A 48 -2.84 -18.40 4.08
CA ALA A 48 -2.18 -18.99 2.92
C ALA A 48 -0.87 -19.70 3.31
N ARG A 49 -0.05 -19.05 4.15
CA ARG A 49 1.21 -19.62 4.67
C ARG A 49 0.97 -20.82 5.59
N ARG A 50 -0.01 -20.75 6.48
CA ARG A 50 -0.27 -21.81 7.47
C ARG A 50 -0.92 -23.05 6.86
N PHE A 51 -1.83 -22.87 5.90
CA PHE A 51 -2.59 -23.95 5.29
C PHE A 51 -2.04 -24.42 3.94
N LYS A 52 -0.93 -23.83 3.45
CA LYS A 52 -0.33 -24.11 2.13
C LYS A 52 -1.35 -24.01 0.99
N GLN A 53 -2.30 -23.09 1.13
CA GLN A 53 -3.45 -22.91 0.22
C GLN A 53 -3.17 -21.86 -0.86
N GLU A 54 -1.93 -21.75 -1.32
CA GLU A 54 -1.56 -20.79 -2.35
C GLU A 54 -2.13 -21.25 -3.71
N THR A 55 -3.02 -20.46 -4.31
CA THR A 55 -3.48 -20.70 -5.68
C THR A 55 -2.80 -19.75 -6.66
N THR A 56 -2.66 -20.15 -7.92
CA THR A 56 -2.11 -19.29 -9.00
C THR A 56 -2.89 -17.99 -9.14
N LEU A 57 -4.23 -18.04 -9.02
CA LEU A 57 -5.09 -16.87 -9.02
C LEU A 57 -4.85 -15.92 -7.84
N GLY A 58 -4.71 -16.44 -6.61
CA GLY A 58 -4.44 -15.63 -5.42
C GLY A 58 -3.11 -14.89 -5.55
N LYS A 59 -2.06 -15.58 -6.01
CA LYS A 59 -0.73 -14.97 -6.23
C LYS A 59 -0.73 -13.76 -7.16
N VAL A 60 -1.69 -13.68 -8.10
CA VAL A 60 -1.85 -12.54 -9.01
C VAL A 60 -2.78 -11.48 -8.42
N LEU A 61 -3.85 -11.90 -7.75
CA LEU A 61 -4.85 -10.99 -7.19
C LEU A 61 -4.34 -10.27 -5.93
N ASP A 62 -3.55 -10.91 -5.08
CA ASP A 62 -3.08 -10.33 -3.82
C ASP A 62 -2.25 -9.05 -4.06
N PRO A 63 -1.21 -9.05 -4.94
CA PRO A 63 -0.45 -7.83 -5.22
C PRO A 63 -1.28 -6.71 -5.86
N ILE A 64 -2.33 -7.05 -6.61
CA ILE A 64 -3.23 -6.07 -7.22
C ILE A 64 -4.10 -5.44 -6.14
N ALA A 65 -4.71 -6.25 -5.27
CA ALA A 65 -5.59 -5.81 -4.21
C ALA A 65 -4.84 -4.89 -3.22
N ASP A 66 -3.63 -5.29 -2.81
CA ASP A 66 -2.80 -4.53 -1.86
C ASP A 66 -2.43 -3.16 -2.40
N LYS A 67 -1.90 -3.12 -3.62
CA LYS A 67 -1.49 -1.87 -4.25
C LYS A 67 -2.69 -0.98 -4.55
N SER A 68 -3.83 -1.56 -4.91
CA SER A 68 -5.05 -0.81 -5.16
C SER A 68 -5.49 -0.04 -3.93
N LEU A 69 -5.43 -0.63 -2.74
CA LEU A 69 -5.83 0.03 -1.49
C LEU A 69 -4.90 1.21 -1.14
N LEU A 70 -3.57 1.01 -1.21
CA LEU A 70 -2.60 2.08 -0.89
C LEU A 70 -2.63 3.21 -1.92
N ILE A 71 -2.59 2.88 -3.21
CA ILE A 71 -2.59 3.88 -4.29
C ILE A 71 -3.90 4.68 -4.27
N SER A 72 -5.05 4.01 -4.12
CA SER A 72 -6.33 4.71 -4.00
C SER A 72 -6.37 5.60 -2.76
N SER A 73 -5.82 5.16 -1.63
CA SER A 73 -5.73 5.99 -0.42
C SER A 73 -4.97 7.28 -0.68
N PHE A 74 -3.79 7.24 -1.30
CA PHE A 74 -3.03 8.46 -1.57
C PHE A 74 -3.75 9.40 -2.54
N ILE A 75 -4.26 8.86 -3.66
CA ILE A 75 -4.93 9.65 -4.70
C ILE A 75 -6.23 10.26 -4.17
N PHE A 76 -7.09 9.47 -3.54
CA PHE A 76 -8.41 9.92 -3.15
C PHE A 76 -8.40 10.76 -1.88
N ILE A 77 -7.48 10.54 -0.93
CA ILE A 77 -7.33 11.46 0.21
C ILE A 77 -6.88 12.83 -0.29
N TYR A 78 -5.92 12.89 -1.22
CA TYR A 78 -5.47 14.14 -1.83
C TYR A 78 -6.61 14.89 -2.56
N ASN A 79 -7.45 14.17 -3.31
CA ASN A 79 -8.56 14.75 -4.07
C ASN A 79 -9.87 14.91 -3.28
N SER A 80 -9.95 14.40 -2.05
CA SER A 80 -11.16 14.45 -1.21
C SER A 80 -11.47 15.86 -0.72
N LYS A 81 -12.63 16.04 -0.06
CA LYS A 81 -13.00 17.27 0.63
C LYS A 81 -12.57 17.31 2.11
N LEU A 82 -11.72 16.38 2.54
CA LEU A 82 -11.17 16.35 3.90
C LEU A 82 -10.36 17.61 4.21
N ASP A 83 -10.30 18.01 5.47
CA ASP A 83 -9.53 19.20 5.89
C ASP A 83 -8.02 18.91 5.88
N VAL A 84 -7.64 17.75 6.41
CA VAL A 84 -6.24 17.28 6.42
C VAL A 84 -6.02 16.31 5.27
N LYS A 85 -5.05 16.61 4.41
CA LYS A 85 -4.71 15.81 3.22
C LYS A 85 -3.21 15.60 3.11
N PHE A 86 -2.83 14.67 2.24
CA PHE A 86 -1.43 14.52 1.83
C PHE A 86 -0.99 15.69 0.95
N PRO A 87 0.25 16.15 1.05
CA PRO A 87 0.80 17.09 0.09
C PRO A 87 1.06 16.39 -1.25
N TYR A 88 0.89 17.14 -2.35
CA TYR A 88 1.05 16.63 -3.72
C TYR A 88 2.38 15.90 -3.96
N TRP A 89 3.49 16.46 -3.47
CA TRP A 89 4.82 15.88 -3.63
C TRP A 89 4.94 14.50 -2.99
N PHE A 90 4.29 14.26 -1.85
CA PHE A 90 4.33 12.97 -1.16
C PHE A 90 3.61 11.89 -1.97
N VAL A 91 2.43 12.23 -2.50
CA VAL A 91 1.64 11.33 -3.34
C VAL A 91 2.43 10.90 -4.58
N ILE A 92 3.12 11.83 -5.24
CA ILE A 92 3.98 11.51 -6.39
C ILE A 92 5.11 10.56 -5.98
N ILE A 93 5.82 10.84 -4.89
CA ILE A 93 6.95 10.00 -4.47
C ILE A 93 6.48 8.58 -4.15
N ALA A 94 5.37 8.44 -3.43
CA ALA A 94 4.82 7.13 -3.07
C ALA A 94 4.42 6.33 -4.32
N ILE A 95 3.67 6.93 -5.24
CA ILE A 95 3.18 6.25 -6.46
C ILE A 95 4.33 5.96 -7.43
N SER A 96 5.21 6.94 -7.66
CA SER A 96 6.36 6.77 -8.57
C SER A 96 7.24 5.61 -8.12
N ARG A 97 7.54 5.48 -6.83
CA ARG A 97 8.29 4.34 -6.28
C ARG A 97 7.68 3.00 -6.64
N ASP A 98 6.36 2.86 -6.52
CA ASP A 98 5.68 1.61 -6.83
C ASP A 98 5.70 1.29 -8.32
N ILE A 99 5.57 2.31 -9.18
CA ILE A 99 5.72 2.18 -10.63
C ILE A 99 7.16 1.79 -10.99
N PHE A 100 8.17 2.46 -10.40
CA PHE A 100 9.58 2.15 -10.64
C PHE A 100 9.92 0.70 -10.32
N ILE A 101 9.44 0.19 -9.17
CA ILE A 101 9.71 -1.20 -8.78
C ILE A 101 8.99 -2.18 -9.70
N LEU A 102 7.75 -1.90 -10.11
CA LEU A 102 7.03 -2.74 -11.06
C LEU A 102 7.73 -2.79 -12.41
N LEU A 103 8.03 -1.63 -13.00
CA LEU A 103 8.70 -1.55 -14.30
C LEU A 103 10.09 -2.19 -14.27
N GLY A 104 10.90 -1.87 -13.25
CA GLY A 104 12.22 -2.47 -13.09
C GLY A 104 12.16 -3.99 -12.98
N SER A 105 11.19 -4.51 -12.21
CA SER A 105 10.99 -5.96 -12.07
C SER A 105 10.54 -6.59 -13.39
N SER A 106 9.62 -5.97 -14.12
CA SER A 106 9.16 -6.45 -15.42
C SER A 106 10.29 -6.49 -16.46
N ILE A 107 11.14 -5.46 -16.51
CA ILE A 107 12.29 -5.41 -17.44
C ILE A 107 13.28 -6.56 -17.15
N ILE A 108 13.64 -6.77 -15.89
CA ILE A 108 14.55 -7.86 -15.49
C ILE A 108 13.96 -9.21 -15.87
N TYR A 109 12.67 -9.42 -15.61
CA TYR A 109 11.98 -10.65 -15.96
C TYR A 109 11.99 -10.91 -17.48
N ILE A 110 11.76 -9.88 -18.30
CA ILE A 110 11.80 -9.99 -19.77
C ILE A 110 13.21 -10.34 -20.26
N ILE A 111 14.25 -9.75 -19.67
CA ILE A 111 15.65 -9.96 -20.10
C ILE A 111 16.20 -11.31 -19.64
N LYS A 112 15.94 -11.71 -18.39
CA LYS A 112 16.58 -12.89 -17.76
C LYS A 112 15.68 -14.13 -17.71
N GLY A 113 14.37 -13.97 -17.94
CA GLY A 113 13.39 -15.05 -17.85
C GLY A 113 13.02 -15.48 -16.42
N TYR A 114 13.68 -14.93 -15.41
CA TYR A 114 13.36 -15.14 -14.00
C TYR A 114 13.69 -13.87 -13.19
N LEU A 115 13.09 -13.75 -12.01
CA LEU A 115 13.29 -12.61 -11.13
C LEU A 115 13.47 -13.10 -9.70
N LYS A 116 14.58 -12.69 -9.06
CA LYS A 116 14.85 -13.03 -7.66
C LYS A 116 14.38 -11.88 -6.78
N VAL A 117 13.16 -11.97 -6.25
CA VAL A 117 12.68 -11.03 -5.21
C VAL A 117 13.32 -11.43 -3.89
N GLU A 118 14.36 -10.74 -3.46
CA GLU A 118 14.88 -10.93 -2.11
C GLU A 118 14.05 -10.11 -1.11
N PRO A 119 13.54 -10.74 -0.03
CA PRO A 119 12.75 -10.03 0.97
C PRO A 119 13.62 -8.99 1.67
N ASN A 120 13.25 -7.72 1.50
CA ASN A 120 14.00 -6.59 2.04
C ASN A 120 13.25 -5.93 3.21
N ILE A 121 13.95 -5.74 4.33
CA ILE A 121 13.44 -5.07 5.52
C ILE A 121 12.99 -3.64 5.20
N PHE A 122 13.73 -2.91 4.37
CA PHE A 122 13.38 -1.53 3.98
C PHE A 122 12.08 -1.46 3.17
N GLY A 123 11.79 -2.47 2.34
CA GLY A 123 10.53 -2.56 1.62
C GLY A 123 9.34 -2.74 2.56
N LYS A 124 9.47 -3.63 3.56
CA LYS A 124 8.44 -3.85 4.59
C LYS A 124 8.26 -2.64 5.52
N ALA A 125 9.36 -1.99 5.88
CA ALA A 125 9.30 -0.76 6.68
C ALA A 125 8.55 0.35 5.92
N THR A 126 8.80 0.49 4.62
CA THR A 126 8.11 1.47 3.77
C THR A 126 6.61 1.25 3.76
N THR A 127 6.13 0.02 3.52
CA THR A 127 4.69 -0.26 3.50
C THR A 127 4.05 -0.05 4.88
N PHE A 128 4.74 -0.40 5.96
CA PHE A 128 4.30 -0.08 7.32
C PHE A 128 4.11 1.42 7.54
N PHE A 129 5.11 2.24 7.17
CA PHE A 129 5.03 3.70 7.31
C PHE A 129 4.00 4.34 6.36
N GLN A 130 3.76 3.74 5.19
CA GLN A 130 2.67 4.16 4.29
C GLN A 130 1.30 3.92 4.92
N ILE A 131 1.04 2.72 5.45
CA ILE A 131 -0.20 2.40 6.17
C ILE A 131 -0.38 3.33 7.37
N LEU A 132 0.69 3.54 8.17
CA LEU A 132 0.67 4.44 9.32
C LEU A 132 0.33 5.87 8.92
N SER A 133 0.89 6.36 7.80
CA SER A 133 0.60 7.70 7.29
C SER A 133 -0.87 7.87 6.88
N ILE A 134 -1.47 6.86 6.24
CA ILE A 134 -2.89 6.87 5.85
C ILE A 134 -3.78 6.89 7.09
N ILE A 135 -3.53 6.00 8.05
CA ILE A 135 -4.28 5.96 9.31
C ILE A 135 -4.19 7.30 10.05
N THR A 136 -3.00 7.89 10.12
CA THR A 136 -2.78 9.17 10.80
C THR A 136 -3.55 10.31 10.14
N VAL A 137 -3.52 10.40 8.80
CA VAL A 137 -4.26 11.44 8.07
C VAL A 137 -5.77 11.26 8.21
N LEU A 138 -6.27 10.02 8.16
CA LEU A 138 -7.70 9.76 8.39
C LEU A 138 -8.11 10.10 9.82
N LEU A 139 -7.30 9.75 10.82
CA LEU A 139 -7.55 10.11 12.22
C LEU A 139 -7.49 11.62 12.45
N ALA A 140 -6.59 12.34 11.79
CA ALA A 140 -6.48 13.79 11.89
C ALA A 140 -7.73 14.53 11.36
N ASN A 141 -8.58 13.86 10.58
CA ASN A 141 -9.89 14.36 10.15
C ASN A 141 -11.04 13.94 11.07
N ILE A 142 -10.77 13.21 12.16
CA ILE A 142 -11.76 12.76 13.14
C ILE A 142 -11.47 13.36 14.51
N THR A 143 -10.18 13.40 14.89
CA THR A 143 -9.69 13.94 16.15
C THR A 143 -8.55 14.92 15.91
N TYR A 144 -8.26 15.75 16.91
CA TYR A 144 -7.12 16.65 16.85
C TYR A 144 -5.80 15.87 16.91
N ILE A 145 -5.01 15.96 15.84
CA ILE A 145 -3.64 15.48 15.79
C ILE A 145 -2.72 16.67 15.50
N PRO A 146 -1.64 16.88 16.29
CA PRO A 146 -0.70 17.96 16.03
C PRO A 146 -0.12 17.90 14.63
N THR A 147 -0.12 19.02 13.91
CA THR A 147 0.42 19.12 12.54
C THR A 147 1.87 18.66 12.45
N ILE A 148 2.67 18.91 13.49
CA ILE A 148 4.07 18.47 13.58
C ILE A 148 4.20 16.95 13.51
N LEU A 149 3.26 16.21 14.12
CA LEU A 149 3.28 14.75 14.12
C LEU A 149 2.92 14.19 12.75
N ILE A 150 1.92 14.78 12.09
CA ILE A 150 1.51 14.42 10.72
C ILE A 150 2.68 14.65 9.75
N GLN A 151 3.32 15.82 9.82
CA GLN A 151 4.48 16.14 9.00
C GLN A 151 5.65 15.19 9.27
N ALA A 152 5.97 14.93 10.54
CA ALA A 152 7.04 14.01 10.92
C ALA A 152 6.81 12.61 10.31
N ILE A 153 5.59 12.07 10.42
CA ILE A 153 5.24 10.78 9.84
C ILE A 153 5.39 10.81 8.31
N ILE A 154 4.88 11.83 7.64
CA ILE A 154 5.01 11.97 6.18
C ILE A 154 6.49 12.02 5.75
N PHE A 155 7.33 12.79 6.45
CA PHE A 155 8.77 12.87 6.15
C PHE A 155 9.49 11.54 6.41
N VAL A 156 9.18 10.87 7.52
CA VAL A 156 9.73 9.54 7.82
C VAL A 156 9.31 8.54 6.74
N THR A 157 8.02 8.49 6.38
CA THR A 157 7.52 7.64 5.30
C THR A 157 8.22 7.93 3.97
N THR A 158 8.45 9.21 3.66
CA THR A 158 9.17 9.63 2.46
C THR A 158 10.61 9.13 2.47
N ALA A 159 11.33 9.31 3.58
CA ALA A 159 12.70 8.85 3.73
C ALA A 159 12.81 7.34 3.53
N PHE A 160 11.94 6.55 4.16
CA PHE A 160 11.88 5.10 3.95
C PHE A 160 11.53 4.73 2.51
N THR A 161 10.59 5.45 1.90
CA THR A 161 10.21 5.23 0.49
C THR A 161 11.41 5.42 -0.43
N LEU A 162 12.16 6.51 -0.26
CA LEU A 162 13.36 6.80 -1.04
C LEU A 162 14.45 5.74 -0.81
N ILE A 163 14.76 5.42 0.45
CA ILE A 163 15.73 4.37 0.81
C ILE A 163 15.34 3.05 0.16
N SER A 164 14.06 2.66 0.26
CA SER A 164 13.57 1.44 -0.36
C SER A 164 13.75 1.46 -1.87
N THR A 165 13.46 2.57 -2.55
CA THR A 165 13.70 2.71 -4.00
C THR A 165 15.17 2.47 -4.33
N PHE A 166 16.10 3.09 -3.62
CA PHE A 166 17.54 2.90 -3.84
C PHE A 166 17.97 1.44 -3.64
N VAL A 167 17.49 0.78 -2.58
CA VAL A 167 17.85 -0.62 -2.33
C VAL A 167 17.31 -1.55 -3.41
N TYR A 168 16.05 -1.37 -3.84
CA TYR A 168 15.48 -2.17 -4.93
C TYR A 168 16.18 -1.92 -6.27
N LEU A 169 16.59 -0.67 -6.55
CA LEU A 169 17.40 -0.35 -7.74
C LEU A 169 18.75 -1.09 -7.70
N GLN A 170 19.46 -1.04 -6.58
CA GLN A 170 20.73 -1.75 -6.44
C GLN A 170 20.58 -3.27 -6.57
N GLN A 171 19.52 -3.84 -5.99
CA GLN A 171 19.22 -5.27 -6.12
C GLN A 171 18.87 -5.65 -7.56
N GLY A 172 18.12 -4.81 -8.27
CA GLY A 172 17.78 -5.03 -9.67
C GLY A 172 19.00 -4.95 -10.59
N LEU A 173 19.87 -3.96 -10.39
CA LEU A 173 21.10 -3.80 -11.17
C LEU A 173 22.08 -4.98 -10.99
N LYS A 174 22.12 -5.59 -9.80
CA LYS A 174 22.92 -6.80 -9.54
C LYS A 174 22.40 -8.04 -10.27
N GLN A 175 21.16 -8.02 -10.78
CA GLN A 175 20.54 -9.15 -11.49
C GLN A 175 20.64 -9.04 -13.01
N LEU A 176 20.94 -7.86 -13.56
CA LEU A 176 21.20 -7.62 -14.98
C LEU A 176 22.61 -8.11 -15.35
#